data_AF-A0A722ESN3-F1
#
_entry.id   AF-A0A722ESN3-F1
#
_cell.length_a   1.000
_cell.length_b   1.000
_cell.length_c   1.000
_cell.angle_alpha   90.00
_cell.angle_beta   90.00
_cell.angle_gamma   90.00
#
_symmetry.space_group_name_H-M   'P 1'
#
loop_
_entity.id
_entity.type
_entity.pdbx_description
1 polymer ?
#
loop_
_entity_poly.entity_id
_entity_poly.type
_entity_poly.pdbx_seq_one_letter_code
_entity_poly.pdbx_strand_id
1 'polypeptide(L)'
;MLNLNTLRQQQIPVMTEYRAQIPFHILAKPIGPACNLACRYCYYPQGETPVEKMNESTLEIFICRYIAAQPASAREINFVWQGGEPLLAGIGFYKKVIALQQRYAPDGVTISNSLQTNATLLND
;
A
#
# COMPACT_ATOMS: atom_id res chain seq x y z
N MET A 1 2.74 8.57 -36.93
CA MET A 1 3.17 7.27 -36.34
C MET A 1 4.31 7.56 -35.38
N LEU A 2 4.10 7.36 -34.07
CA LEU A 2 5.16 7.51 -33.07
C LEU A 2 6.11 6.30 -33.18
N ASN A 3 7.41 6.59 -33.30
CA ASN A 3 8.46 5.58 -33.42
C ASN A 3 8.66 4.86 -32.07
N LEU A 4 8.52 3.53 -32.07
CA LEU A 4 8.64 2.68 -30.87
C LEU A 4 10.02 2.81 -30.19
N ASN A 5 11.08 3.13 -30.94
CA ASN A 5 12.41 3.37 -30.37
C ASN A 5 12.49 4.71 -29.63
N THR A 6 11.73 5.71 -30.05
CA THR A 6 11.64 7.02 -29.38
C THR A 6 10.85 6.92 -28.08
N LEU A 7 9.80 6.08 -28.05
CA LEU A 7 9.06 5.76 -26.82
C LEU A 7 9.92 4.98 -25.82
N ARG A 8 10.84 4.12 -26.28
CA ARG A 8 11.81 3.42 -25.43
C ARG A 8 12.90 4.32 -24.85
N GLN A 9 13.31 5.37 -25.55
CA GLN A 9 14.30 6.34 -25.04
C GLN A 9 13.71 7.32 -24.01
N GLN A 10 12.38 7.45 -23.94
CA GLN A 10 11.67 8.20 -22.90
C GLN A 10 11.24 7.32 -21.72
N GLN A 11 11.48 6.01 -21.76
CA GLN A 11 11.33 5.16 -20.60
C GLN A 11 12.51 5.41 -19.67
N ILE A 12 12.21 5.82 -18.43
CA ILE A 12 13.18 5.88 -17.33
C ILE A 12 13.89 4.52 -17.31
N PRO A 13 15.24 4.47 -17.43
CA PRO A 13 15.95 3.20 -17.43
C PRO A 13 15.68 2.50 -16.09
N VAL A 14 14.96 1.38 -16.13
CA VAL A 14 14.74 0.49 -14.97
C VAL A 14 16.01 -0.33 -14.79
N MET A 15 17.07 0.30 -14.31
CA MET A 15 18.26 -0.39 -13.83
C MET A 15 18.51 0.02 -12.39
N THR A 16 18.43 -0.98 -11.50
CA THR A 16 18.62 -0.95 -10.04
C THR A 16 17.67 -0.03 -9.27
N GLU A 17 16.71 -0.62 -8.55
CA GLU A 17 15.87 0.12 -7.61
C GLU A 17 16.74 0.87 -6.60
N TYR A 18 16.63 2.20 -6.64
CA TYR A 18 17.34 3.08 -5.71
C TYR A 18 16.78 2.84 -4.30
N ARG A 19 17.62 2.33 -3.40
CA ARG A 19 17.27 2.24 -1.98
C ARG A 19 17.35 3.61 -1.35
N ALA A 20 16.38 3.93 -0.50
CA ALA A 20 16.46 5.11 0.34
C ALA A 20 17.66 5.02 1.29
N GLN A 21 18.26 6.17 1.61
CA GLN A 21 19.37 6.24 2.58
C GLN A 21 18.87 6.22 4.03
N ILE A 22 17.62 6.64 4.26
CA ILE A 22 16.97 6.69 5.56
C ILE A 22 15.62 5.97 5.50
N PRO A 23 15.14 5.39 6.61
CA PRO A 23 13.82 4.75 6.65
C PRO A 23 12.72 5.75 6.34
N PHE A 24 11.67 5.28 5.67
CA PHE A 24 10.48 6.08 5.40
C PHE A 24 9.22 5.22 5.52
N HIS A 25 8.08 5.86 5.72
CA HIS A 25 6.79 5.19 5.80
C HIS A 25 5.80 5.71 4.77
N ILE A 26 4.93 4.83 4.28
CA ILE A 26 3.82 5.16 3.39
C ILE A 26 2.50 4.89 4.13
N LEU A 27 1.57 5.85 4.04
CA LEU A 27 0.17 5.67 4.41
C LEU A 27 -0.60 5.11 3.21
N ALA A 28 -0.81 3.80 3.16
CA ALA A 28 -1.52 3.13 2.09
C ALA A 28 -3.05 3.23 2.30
N LYS A 29 -3.78 3.51 1.22
CA LYS A 29 -5.25 3.60 1.23
C LYS A 29 -5.84 2.48 0.39
N PRO A 30 -6.21 1.32 0.97
CA PRO A 30 -6.57 0.14 0.21
C PRO A 30 -7.94 0.26 -0.47
N ILE A 31 -8.78 1.22 -0.06
CA ILE A 31 -10.12 1.48 -0.62
C ILE A 31 -10.34 2.96 -1.00
N GLY A 32 -9.26 3.74 -1.12
CA GLY A 32 -9.35 5.16 -1.42
C GLY A 32 -10.08 5.96 -0.32
N PRO A 33 -11.10 6.77 -0.66
CA PRO A 33 -11.86 7.56 0.31
C PRO A 33 -13.10 6.88 0.90
N ALA A 34 -13.49 5.70 0.41
CA ALA A 34 -14.76 5.07 0.79
C ALA A 34 -14.84 4.71 2.28
N CYS A 35 -15.92 5.11 2.94
CA CYS A 35 -16.12 4.89 4.38
C CYS A 35 -17.58 4.50 4.66
N ASN A 36 -17.81 3.67 5.68
CA ASN A 36 -19.15 3.30 6.12
C ASN A 36 -19.76 4.29 7.13
N LEU A 37 -19.07 5.39 7.44
CA LEU A 37 -19.53 6.49 8.28
C LEU A 37 -19.55 7.81 7.49
N ALA A 38 -20.38 8.75 7.96
CA ALA A 38 -20.49 10.11 7.42
C ALA A 38 -20.11 11.16 8.48
N CYS A 39 -18.88 11.12 8.98
CA CYS A 39 -18.44 11.99 10.08
C CYS A 39 -18.48 13.48 9.66
N ARG A 40 -19.17 14.32 10.44
CA ARG A 40 -19.38 15.75 10.15
C ARG A 40 -18.09 16.54 9.89
N TYR A 41 -16.99 16.13 10.50
CA TYR A 41 -15.68 16.79 10.44
C TYR A 41 -14.69 16.09 9.48
N CYS A 42 -15.12 15.08 8.73
CA CYS A 42 -14.21 14.35 7.85
C CYS A 42 -13.97 15.12 6.54
N TYR A 43 -12.69 15.32 6.21
CA TYR A 43 -12.29 16.01 4.99
C TYR A 43 -12.26 15.09 3.75
N TYR A 44 -12.40 13.77 3.92
CA TYR A 44 -12.56 12.85 2.80
C TYR A 44 -13.93 13.08 2.14
N PRO A 45 -14.08 12.83 0.83
CA PRO A 45 -15.38 12.84 0.17
C PRO A 45 -16.40 12.00 0.96
N GLN A 46 -17.57 12.59 1.21
CA GLN A 46 -18.67 11.96 1.96
C GLN A 46 -19.77 11.52 0.97
N GLY A 47 -20.60 10.55 1.38
CA GLY A 47 -21.72 10.03 0.57
C GLY A 47 -21.40 8.69 -0.11
N GLU A 48 -22.06 8.41 -1.23
CA GLU A 48 -21.89 7.16 -2.00
C GLU A 48 -20.58 7.15 -2.80
N THR A 49 -19.45 7.13 -2.08
CA THR A 49 -18.15 6.87 -2.70
C THR A 49 -18.05 5.38 -3.00
N PRO A 50 -17.83 4.96 -4.26
CA PRO A 50 -17.65 3.55 -4.59
C PRO A 50 -16.45 2.96 -3.84
N VAL A 51 -16.62 1.72 -3.35
CA VAL A 51 -15.51 0.97 -2.75
C VAL A 51 -14.60 0.45 -3.86
N GLU A 52 -13.61 1.26 -4.23
CA GLU A 52 -12.58 0.88 -5.18
C GLU A 52 -11.39 0.25 -4.45
N LYS A 53 -11.45 -1.07 -4.28
CA LYS A 53 -10.38 -1.83 -3.64
C LYS A 53 -9.14 -1.86 -4.53
N MET A 54 -7.98 -1.60 -3.94
CA MET A 54 -6.67 -1.85 -4.55
C MET A 54 -6.62 -3.28 -5.09
N ASN A 55 -6.45 -3.40 -6.41
CA ASN A 55 -6.41 -4.71 -7.06
C ASN A 55 -5.12 -5.48 -6.72
N GLU A 56 -5.12 -6.79 -6.99
CA GLU A 56 -4.03 -7.68 -6.58
C GLU A 56 -2.67 -7.33 -7.20
N SER A 57 -2.64 -6.94 -8.48
CA SER A 57 -1.39 -6.57 -9.14
C SER A 57 -0.80 -5.30 -8.54
N THR A 58 -1.63 -4.31 -8.25
CA THR A 58 -1.21 -3.08 -7.57
C THR A 58 -0.70 -3.38 -6.16
N LEU A 59 -1.39 -4.26 -5.43
CA LEU A 59 -0.99 -4.66 -4.09
C LEU A 59 0.38 -5.35 -4.07
N GLU A 60 0.61 -6.32 -4.95
CA GLU A 60 1.88 -7.04 -5.04
C GLU A 60 3.03 -6.12 -5.46
N ILE A 61 2.80 -5.25 -6.46
CA ILE A 61 3.77 -4.24 -6.88
C ILE A 61 4.08 -3.28 -5.72
N PHE A 62 3.06 -2.80 -5.01
CA PHE A 62 3.24 -1.90 -3.87
C PHE A 62 4.11 -2.54 -2.77
N ILE A 63 3.77 -3.76 -2.34
CA ILE A 63 4.50 -4.45 -1.27
C ILE A 63 5.95 -4.72 -1.69
N CYS A 64 6.15 -5.30 -2.88
CA CYS A 64 7.48 -5.63 -3.40
C CYS A 64 8.36 -4.38 -3.50
N ARG A 65 7.87 -3.33 -4.15
CA ARG A 65 8.65 -2.10 -4.37
C ARG A 65 8.86 -1.30 -3.10
N TYR A 66 7.89 -1.27 -2.19
CA TYR A 66 8.06 -0.56 -0.93
C TYR A 66 9.13 -1.23 -0.08
N ILE A 67 9.15 -2.57 0.02
CA ILE A 67 10.21 -3.30 0.72
C ILE A 67 11.57 -3.06 0.05
N ALA A 68 11.63 -3.19 -1.28
CA ALA A 68 12.89 -3.05 -2.01
C ALA A 68 13.46 -1.62 -1.97
N ALA A 69 12.61 -0.61 -1.81
CA ALA A 69 13.03 0.79 -1.68
C ALA A 69 13.55 1.16 -0.29
N GLN A 70 13.36 0.34 0.74
CA GLN A 70 13.87 0.63 2.09
C GLN A 70 15.41 0.57 2.15
N PRO A 71 16.04 1.29 3.11
CA PRO A 71 17.48 1.22 3.30
C PRO A 71 17.97 -0.20 3.50
N ALA A 72 19.18 -0.51 3.02
CA ALA A 72 19.80 -1.82 3.25
C ALA A 72 20.06 -2.13 4.73
N SER A 73 20.16 -1.10 5.57
CA SER A 73 20.31 -1.20 7.02
C SER A 73 18.99 -1.31 7.78
N ALA A 74 17.84 -1.28 7.10
CA ALA A 74 16.53 -1.38 7.75
C ALA A 74 16.42 -2.71 8.50
N ARG A 75 16.08 -2.63 9.79
CA ARG A 75 15.77 -3.81 10.63
C ARG A 75 14.27 -4.04 10.77
N GLU A 76 13.48 -3.00 10.48
CA GLU A 76 12.03 -3.02 10.52
C GLU A 76 11.47 -2.23 9.35
N ILE A 77 10.38 -2.71 8.76
CA ILE A 77 9.59 -2.00 7.74
C ILE A 77 8.12 -2.03 8.19
N ASN A 78 7.58 -0.86 8.53
CA ASN A 78 6.19 -0.71 8.94
C ASN A 78 5.30 -0.37 7.73
N PHE A 79 4.19 -1.09 7.58
CA PHE A 79 3.12 -0.79 6.64
C PHE A 79 1.94 -0.16 7.39
N VAL A 80 1.54 1.04 6.97
CA VAL A 80 0.42 1.73 7.60
C VAL A 80 -0.79 1.75 6.66
N TRP A 81 -1.89 1.18 7.12
CA TRP A 81 -3.16 1.08 6.38
C TRP A 81 -4.16 2.12 6.91
N GLN A 82 -4.62 3.00 6.03
CA GLN A 82 -5.51 4.12 6.32
C GLN A 82 -6.54 4.28 5.19
N GLY A 83 -7.26 5.40 5.16
CA GLY A 83 -8.10 5.81 4.04
C GLY A 83 -9.52 5.28 4.16
N GLY A 84 -10.48 6.21 3.96
CA GLY A 84 -11.87 6.03 4.34
C GLY A 84 -12.00 5.18 5.61
N GLU A 85 -12.64 4.02 5.47
CA GLU A 85 -12.50 2.91 6.42
C GLU A 85 -11.75 1.73 5.78
N PRO A 86 -10.50 1.44 6.18
CA PRO A 86 -9.69 0.42 5.52
C PRO A 86 -10.21 -1.01 5.73
N LEU A 87 -10.97 -1.30 6.81
CA LEU A 87 -11.57 -2.62 7.01
C LEU A 87 -12.61 -3.00 5.93
N LEU A 88 -13.10 -2.04 5.13
CA LEU A 88 -13.92 -2.32 3.95
C LEU A 88 -13.19 -3.13 2.88
N ALA A 89 -11.85 -3.19 2.91
CA ALA A 89 -11.07 -4.07 2.04
C ALA A 89 -11.34 -5.56 2.31
N GLY A 90 -11.80 -5.89 3.53
CA GLY A 90 -12.14 -7.23 3.99
C GLY A 90 -10.94 -8.07 4.43
N ILE A 91 -11.18 -9.06 5.29
CA ILE A 91 -10.12 -9.91 5.87
C ILE A 91 -9.29 -10.67 4.81
N GLY A 92 -9.90 -11.04 3.68
CA GLY A 92 -9.20 -11.70 2.58
C GLY A 92 -8.10 -10.84 1.96
N PHE A 93 -8.31 -9.52 1.89
CA PHE A 93 -7.29 -8.57 1.45
C PHE A 93 -6.08 -8.58 2.40
N TYR A 94 -6.32 -8.51 3.72
CA TYR A 94 -5.24 -8.49 4.70
C TYR A 94 -4.50 -9.83 4.81
N LYS A 95 -5.18 -10.97 4.63
CA LYS A 95 -4.50 -12.27 4.49
C LYS A 95 -3.52 -12.28 3.31
N LYS A 96 -3.92 -11.69 2.17
CA LYS A 96 -3.05 -11.54 1.00
C LYS A 96 -1.89 -10.58 1.28
N VAL A 97 -2.14 -9.46 1.95
CA VAL A 97 -1.10 -8.51 2.41
C VAL A 97 -0.02 -9.24 3.19
N ILE A 98 -0.40 -9.99 4.23
CA ILE A 98 0.56 -10.71 5.10
C ILE A 98 1.35 -11.75 4.29
N ALA A 99 0.68 -12.52 3.43
CA ALA A 99 1.35 -13.53 2.61
C ALA A 99 2.38 -12.90 1.65
N LEU A 100 2.05 -11.77 1.02
CA LEU A 100 2.97 -11.03 0.15
C LEU A 100 4.13 -10.42 0.95
N GLN A 101 3.85 -9.80 2.10
CA GLN A 101 4.88 -9.25 2.97
C GLN A 101 5.88 -10.32 3.42
N GLN A 102 5.40 -11.50 3.85
CA GLN A 102 6.24 -12.63 4.22
C GLN A 102 7.09 -13.13 3.03
N ARG A 103 6.50 -13.19 1.84
CA ARG A 103 7.20 -13.61 0.61
C ARG A 103 8.35 -12.68 0.23
N TYR A 104 8.18 -11.37 0.43
CA TYR A 104 9.14 -10.36 -0.02
C TYR A 104 10.05 -9.83 1.11
N ALA A 105 9.77 -10.14 2.37
CA ALA A 105 10.58 -9.72 3.50
C ALA A 105 12.03 -10.21 3.36
N PRO A 106 13.04 -9.33 3.46
CA PRO A 106 14.42 -9.75 3.51
C PRO A 106 14.73 -10.49 4.82
N ASP A 107 15.72 -11.38 4.78
CA ASP A 107 16.17 -12.11 5.97
C ASP A 107 16.58 -11.15 7.10
N GLY A 108 16.07 -11.42 8.30
CA GLY A 108 16.38 -10.63 9.50
C GLY A 108 15.71 -9.25 9.55
N VAL A 109 14.81 -8.94 8.63
CA VAL A 109 13.99 -7.71 8.66
C VAL A 109 12.60 -8.05 9.20
N THR A 110 12.14 -7.28 10.20
CA THR A 110 10.79 -7.42 10.74
C THR A 110 9.80 -6.61 9.93
N ILE A 111 8.72 -7.23 9.47
CA ILE A 111 7.58 -6.48 8.89
C ILE A 111 6.55 -6.25 9.99
N SER A 112 6.19 -4.99 10.22
CA SER A 112 5.09 -4.59 11.10
C SER A 112 3.95 -3.97 10.29
N ASN A 113 2.73 -4.04 10.84
CA ASN A 113 1.55 -3.44 10.25
C ASN A 113 0.84 -2.58 11.28
N SER A 114 0.45 -1.38 10.88
CA SER A 114 -0.38 -0.47 11.64
C SER A 114 -1.69 -0.23 10.88
N LEU A 115 -2.82 -0.22 11.57
CA LEU A 115 -4.14 0.01 10.99
C LEU A 115 -4.82 1.19 11.68
N GLN A 116 -5.28 2.18 10.90
CA GLN A 116 -6.14 3.26 11.39
C GLN A 116 -7.58 2.98 10.97
N THR A 117 -8.46 2.70 11.93
CA THR A 117 -9.86 2.29 11.68
C THR A 117 -10.83 3.06 12.58
N ASN A 118 -12.07 3.22 12.12
CA ASN A 118 -13.22 3.66 12.91
C ASN A 118 -13.79 2.54 13.81
N ALA A 119 -13.24 1.32 13.72
CA ALA A 119 -13.54 0.15 14.53
C ALA A 119 -14.96 -0.45 14.39
N THR A 120 -15.85 0.12 13.58
CA THR A 120 -17.24 -0.35 13.46
C THR A 120 -17.41 -1.71 12.78
N LEU A 121 -16.36 -2.20 12.11
CA LEU A 121 -16.34 -3.48 11.41
C LEU A 121 -15.50 -4.56 12.13
N LEU A 122 -14.99 -4.28 13.33
CA LEU A 122 -14.26 -5.27 14.12
C LEU A 122 -15.21 -6.35 14.65
N ASN A 123 -14.76 -7.59 14.60
CA ASN A 123 -15.42 -8.78 15.12
C ASN A 123 -14.36 -9.81 15.56
N ASP A 124 -14.82 -10.84 16.28
CA ASP A 124 -14.01 -11.96 16.77
C ASP A 124 -13.63 -12.96 15.67
#